data_AF-A0A498L6R0-F1
#
_entry.id   AF-A0A498L6R0-F1
#
_cell.length_a   1.000
_cell.length_b   1.000
_cell.length_c   1.000
_cell.angle_alpha   90.00
_cell.angle_beta   90.00
_cell.angle_gamma   90.00
#
_symmetry.space_group_name_H-M   'P 1'
#
loop_
_entity.id
_entity.type
_entity.pdbx_description
1 polymer ?
#
loop_
_entity_poly.entity_id
_entity_poly.type
_entity_poly.pdbx_seq_one_letter_code
_entity_poly.pdbx_strand_id
1 'polypeptide(L)'
;MAFETIVKKQIRKLKEPSLKCVDLVVSELTTLIRKSANKLGSYPRLREETERIVTTYVREREGKTKDQVLLLIDVELSYINTNHEDFIGFANAQQRNIVSKKRAIPNQLGGLREGEAEKVIRKGWLTLNISIMKGGSKEYWFVLTAESLSWYKDEEEKEKKYMLPLDNLKLRDVEKGFMSTKHIFAIFNTEQRNVYKDLRQIELACDSQEDMDSWKASFLRAGVYPEKDQVESEDAAPADTFSMDPQLERQVETIRNLVDSYIGIVNKTIRDLMPKTIMHLMINSAKDFIHSELLAYLYSSGDQNSLMEESADQAQRRDEMLRMYHAIKEALSIIGDISTSTVSTPVPPPVNDTWIPENSPTPQRRPPTSAPPPSRPPAVRGPTPGPPTLNPTPSFAAPPIPSRPGQPINAFSNSNLDPFSAPPQIPSRPARIPPGIPSSVFSSSLHIWSRLFCGLF
;
A
#
# COMPACT_ATOMS: atom_id res chain seq x y z
N MET A 1 14.92 9.06 36.94
CA MET A 1 16.08 9.72 36.29
C MET A 1 16.52 9.00 35.01
N ALA A 2 17.20 7.85 35.06
CA ALA A 2 17.75 7.21 33.84
C ALA A 2 16.68 6.80 32.80
N PHE A 3 15.61 6.11 33.24
CA PHE A 3 14.48 5.71 32.39
C PHE A 3 13.87 6.90 31.63
N GLU A 4 13.47 7.95 32.36
CA GLU A 4 12.86 9.15 31.79
C GLU A 4 13.76 9.83 30.75
N THR A 5 15.05 10.01 31.06
CA THR A 5 16.00 10.63 30.13
C THR A 5 16.13 9.84 28.83
N ILE A 6 16.18 8.50 28.92
CA ILE A 6 16.29 7.63 27.74
C ILE A 6 14.99 7.66 26.93
N VAL A 7 13.83 7.55 27.58
CA VAL A 7 12.52 7.63 26.93
C VAL A 7 12.39 8.96 26.19
N LYS A 8 12.61 10.09 26.85
CA LYS A 8 12.55 11.42 26.21
C LYS A 8 13.53 11.54 25.05
N LYS A 9 14.72 10.93 25.15
CA LYS A 9 15.70 10.90 24.05
C LYS A 9 15.18 10.10 22.84
N GLN A 10 14.48 8.99 23.05
CA GLN A 10 13.91 8.20 21.95
C GLN A 10 12.68 8.89 21.35
N ILE A 11 11.76 9.43 22.16
CA ILE A 11 10.57 10.14 21.67
C ILE A 11 10.97 11.34 20.80
N ARG A 12 12.03 12.09 21.15
CA ARG A 12 12.53 13.20 20.31
C ARG A 12 12.89 12.77 18.88
N LYS A 13 13.36 11.53 18.69
CA LYS A 13 13.69 11.02 17.35
C LYS A 13 12.46 10.79 16.47
N LEU A 14 11.25 10.77 17.04
CA LEU A 14 10.01 10.62 16.27
C LEU A 14 9.61 11.90 15.51
N LYS A 15 10.22 13.06 15.82
CA LYS A 15 9.90 14.34 15.16
C LYS A 15 10.18 14.28 13.66
N GLU A 16 11.38 13.88 13.28
CA GLU A 16 11.81 13.83 11.88
C GLU A 16 10.97 12.87 11.00
N PRO A 17 10.75 11.60 11.37
CA PRO A 17 9.90 10.71 10.56
C PRO A 17 8.45 11.17 10.49
N SER A 18 7.92 11.80 11.55
CA SER A 18 6.55 12.35 11.54
C SER A 18 6.42 13.53 10.58
N LEU A 19 7.39 14.46 10.57
CA LEU A 19 7.43 15.56 9.60
C LEU A 19 7.59 15.05 8.16
N LYS A 20 8.45 14.06 7.94
CA LYS A 20 8.62 13.42 6.63
C LYS A 20 7.33 12.78 6.13
N CYS A 21 6.52 12.19 7.02
CA CYS A 21 5.20 11.67 6.66
C CYS A 21 4.29 12.79 6.13
N VAL A 22 4.28 13.96 6.77
CA VAL A 22 3.53 15.14 6.28
C VAL A 22 4.02 15.56 4.89
N ASP A 23 5.33 15.65 4.68
CA ASP A 23 5.93 16.04 3.39
C ASP A 23 5.53 15.10 2.25
N LEU A 24 5.53 13.79 2.50
CA LEU A 24 5.13 12.78 1.52
C LEU A 24 3.66 12.94 1.12
N VAL A 25 2.78 13.24 2.09
CA VAL A 25 1.36 13.49 1.82
C VAL A 25 1.17 14.79 1.03
N VAL A 26 1.89 15.85 1.36
CA VAL A 26 1.83 17.12 0.61
C VAL A 26 2.28 16.94 -0.84
N SER A 27 3.36 16.18 -1.06
CA SER A 27 3.88 15.86 -2.40
C SER A 27 2.83 15.12 -3.25
N GLU A 28 2.19 14.10 -2.67
CA GLU A 28 1.15 13.34 -3.34
C GLU A 28 -0.09 14.19 -3.62
N LEU A 29 -0.54 14.98 -2.63
CA LEU A 29 -1.68 15.88 -2.80
C LEU A 29 -1.44 16.92 -3.90
N THR A 30 -0.24 17.49 -3.96
CA THR A 30 0.16 18.43 -5.02
C THR A 30 0.14 17.76 -6.40
N THR A 31 0.59 16.51 -6.49
CA THR A 31 0.55 15.72 -7.73
C THR A 31 -0.90 15.47 -8.19
N LEU A 32 -1.80 15.15 -7.26
CA LEU A 32 -3.23 14.97 -7.55
C LEU A 32 -3.90 16.27 -8.02
N ILE A 33 -3.55 17.40 -7.42
CA ILE A 33 -4.05 18.72 -7.81
C ILE A 33 -3.63 19.03 -9.25
N ARG A 34 -2.35 18.90 -9.58
CA ARG A 34 -1.84 19.13 -10.94
C ARG A 34 -2.51 18.21 -11.97
N LYS A 35 -2.62 16.92 -11.64
CA LYS A 35 -3.31 15.95 -12.51
C LYS A 35 -4.77 16.32 -12.76
N SER A 36 -5.45 16.84 -11.74
CA SER A 36 -6.83 17.29 -11.85
C SER A 36 -6.96 18.60 -12.64
N ALA A 37 -6.06 19.55 -12.41
CA ALA A 37 -6.00 20.84 -13.11
C ALA A 37 -5.76 20.66 -14.62
N ASN A 38 -5.05 19.61 -15.06
CA ASN A 38 -4.88 19.29 -16.48
C ASN A 38 -6.22 19.08 -17.23
N LYS A 39 -7.32 18.75 -16.53
CA LYS A 39 -8.65 18.67 -17.16
C LYS A 39 -9.19 20.04 -17.59
N LEU A 40 -8.63 21.13 -17.08
CA LEU A 40 -8.96 22.51 -17.44
C LEU A 40 -8.12 23.03 -18.62
N GLY A 41 -7.47 22.14 -19.40
CA GLY A 41 -6.58 22.52 -20.50
C GLY A 41 -7.20 23.36 -21.62
N SER A 42 -8.53 23.40 -21.73
CA SER A 42 -9.24 24.31 -22.63
C SER A 42 -9.14 25.79 -22.23
N TYR A 43 -8.85 26.06 -20.95
CA TYR A 43 -8.72 27.40 -20.38
C TYR A 43 -7.39 27.51 -19.61
N PRO A 44 -6.27 27.80 -20.30
CA PRO A 44 -4.93 27.73 -19.70
C PRO A 44 -4.76 28.63 -18.47
N ARG A 45 -5.27 29.86 -18.53
CA ARG A 45 -5.18 30.81 -17.40
C ARG A 45 -5.99 30.35 -16.19
N LEU A 46 -7.22 29.86 -16.40
CA LEU A 46 -8.03 29.26 -15.34
C LEU A 46 -7.33 28.06 -14.69
N ARG A 47 -6.70 27.20 -15.50
CA ARG A 47 -5.93 26.04 -15.03
C ARG A 47 -4.79 26.49 -14.10
N GLU A 48 -3.96 27.42 -14.57
CA GLU A 48 -2.81 27.94 -13.82
C GLU A 48 -3.25 28.58 -12.51
N GLU A 49 -4.28 29.42 -12.55
CA GLU A 49 -4.77 30.13 -11.37
C GLU A 49 -5.41 29.18 -10.35
N THR A 50 -6.16 28.18 -10.82
CA THR A 50 -6.72 27.13 -9.95
C THR A 50 -5.60 26.32 -9.29
N GLU A 51 -4.60 25.87 -10.05
CA GLU A 51 -3.45 25.14 -9.49
C GLU A 51 -2.70 26.01 -8.47
N ARG A 52 -2.47 27.29 -8.78
CA ARG A 52 -1.79 28.24 -7.90
C ARG A 52 -2.52 28.43 -6.58
N ILE A 53 -3.83 28.74 -6.62
CA ILE A 53 -4.63 28.99 -5.41
C ILE A 53 -4.67 27.76 -4.51
N VAL A 54 -5.00 26.58 -5.07
CA VAL A 54 -5.12 25.35 -4.28
C VAL A 54 -3.75 24.91 -3.73
N THR A 55 -2.68 25.01 -4.53
CA THR A 55 -1.33 24.68 -4.05
C THR A 55 -0.88 25.61 -2.93
N THR A 56 -1.19 26.92 -3.04
CA THR A 56 -0.90 27.90 -1.98
C THR A 56 -1.62 27.54 -0.68
N TYR A 57 -2.90 27.18 -0.77
CA TYR A 57 -3.68 26.73 0.38
C TYR A 57 -3.09 25.47 1.03
N VAL A 58 -2.70 24.48 0.22
CA VAL A 58 -2.05 23.26 0.73
C VAL A 58 -0.74 23.57 1.47
N ARG A 59 0.07 24.52 0.98
CA ARG A 59 1.31 24.95 1.67
C ARG A 59 1.02 25.63 3.00
N GLU A 60 -0.04 26.42 3.11
CA GLU A 60 -0.47 26.99 4.39
C GLU A 60 -0.92 25.88 5.36
N ARG A 61 -1.69 24.91 4.87
CA ARG A 61 -2.13 23.75 5.66
C ARG A 61 -0.98 22.84 6.08
N GLU A 62 0.05 22.71 5.25
CA GLU A 62 1.29 22.00 5.57
C GLU A 62 1.93 22.57 6.84
N GLY A 63 2.16 23.89 6.90
CA GLY A 63 2.74 24.55 8.07
C GLY A 63 1.95 24.27 9.35
N LYS A 64 0.63 24.53 9.33
CA LYS A 64 -0.26 24.29 10.47
C LYS A 64 -0.27 22.83 10.92
N THR A 65 -0.17 21.90 9.97
CA THR A 65 -0.15 20.45 10.28
C THR A 65 1.18 20.06 10.91
N LYS A 66 2.32 20.55 10.40
CA LYS A 66 3.65 20.31 10.98
C LYS A 66 3.73 20.82 12.42
N ASP A 67 3.22 22.01 12.68
CA ASP A 67 3.17 22.58 14.04
C ASP A 67 2.35 21.70 14.99
N GLN A 68 1.16 21.25 14.55
CA GLN A 68 0.33 20.35 15.35
C GLN A 68 1.00 19.00 15.61
N VAL A 69 1.69 18.44 14.61
CA VAL A 69 2.44 17.18 14.75
C VAL A 69 3.56 17.31 15.77
N LEU A 70 4.32 18.41 15.71
CA LEU A 70 5.37 18.68 16.70
C LEU A 70 4.80 18.86 18.10
N LEU A 71 3.67 19.57 18.22
CA LEU A 71 2.97 19.73 19.50
C LEU A 71 2.54 18.39 20.09
N LEU A 72 1.98 17.47 19.29
CA LEU A 72 1.61 16.13 19.76
C LEU A 72 2.82 15.36 20.32
N ILE A 73 3.98 15.46 19.68
CA ILE A 73 5.21 14.83 20.18
C ILE A 73 5.73 15.54 21.43
N ASP A 74 5.60 16.87 21.51
CA ASP A 74 6.00 17.64 22.69
C ASP A 74 5.10 17.33 23.90
N VAL A 75 3.82 17.00 23.68
CA VAL A 75 2.93 16.47 24.73
C VAL A 75 3.46 15.14 25.26
N GLU A 76 3.86 14.19 24.40
CA GLU A 76 4.48 12.93 24.81
C GLU A 76 5.83 13.12 25.56
N LEU A 77 6.54 14.22 25.28
CA LEU A 77 7.76 14.59 26.00
C LEU A 77 7.49 15.28 27.34
N SER A 78 6.35 15.94 27.50
CA SER A 78 6.01 16.71 28.70
C SER A 78 5.73 15.82 29.90
N TYR A 79 5.10 14.67 29.69
CA TYR A 79 4.65 13.77 30.75
C TYR A 79 4.79 12.30 30.35
N ILE A 80 5.44 11.52 31.21
CA ILE A 80 5.56 10.06 31.05
C ILE A 80 4.52 9.38 31.93
N ASN A 81 3.49 8.79 31.32
CA ASN A 81 2.41 8.13 32.05
C ASN A 81 2.78 6.68 32.41
N THR A 82 3.38 6.46 33.58
CA THR A 82 3.69 5.11 34.07
C THR A 82 2.47 4.34 34.60
N ASN A 83 1.29 4.96 34.64
CA ASN A 83 0.03 4.30 35.04
C ASN A 83 -0.75 3.75 33.83
N HIS A 84 -0.20 3.84 32.62
CA HIS A 84 -0.83 3.32 31.41
C HIS A 84 -1.04 1.79 31.51
N GLU A 85 -2.19 1.29 31.07
CA GLU A 85 -2.58 -0.13 31.20
C GLU A 85 -1.60 -1.09 30.51
N ASP A 86 -1.13 -0.73 29.31
CA ASP A 86 -0.16 -1.51 28.53
C ASP A 86 1.29 -1.39 29.08
N PHE A 87 1.54 -0.59 30.12
CA PHE A 87 2.88 -0.45 30.69
C PHE A 87 3.16 -1.57 31.69
N ILE A 88 4.22 -2.34 31.45
CA ILE A 88 4.52 -3.54 32.26
C ILE A 88 4.78 -3.23 33.75
N GLY A 89 5.21 -2.01 34.07
CA GLY A 89 5.58 -1.60 35.43
C GLY A 89 6.93 -2.15 35.93
N PHE A 90 7.46 -1.54 37.00
CA PHE A 90 8.79 -1.84 37.55
C PHE A 90 8.92 -3.27 38.11
N ALA A 91 7.85 -3.82 38.72
CA ALA A 91 7.86 -5.15 39.31
C ALA A 91 8.03 -6.27 38.25
N ASN A 92 7.30 -6.16 37.14
CA ASN A 92 7.34 -7.18 36.08
C ASN A 92 8.62 -7.07 35.23
N ALA A 93 9.19 -5.86 35.09
CA ALA A 93 10.49 -5.66 34.44
C ALA A 93 11.65 -6.35 35.18
N GLN A 94 11.58 -6.42 36.52
CA GLN A 94 12.57 -7.16 37.33
C GLN A 94 12.35 -8.68 37.31
N GLN A 95 11.11 -9.15 37.14
CA GLN A 95 10.81 -10.59 37.07
C GLN A 95 11.23 -11.22 35.74
N ARG A 96 11.14 -10.49 34.61
CA ARG A 96 11.72 -10.93 33.32
C ARG A 96 13.22 -11.24 33.44
N ASN A 97 13.94 -10.55 34.34
CA ASN A 97 15.34 -10.83 34.65
C ASN A 97 15.55 -12.11 35.48
N ILE A 98 14.60 -12.48 36.36
CA ILE A 98 14.70 -13.66 37.25
C ILE A 98 14.36 -14.95 36.51
N VAL A 99 13.33 -14.92 35.65
CA VAL A 99 12.92 -16.07 34.83
C VAL A 99 14.05 -16.48 33.86
N SER A 100 14.93 -15.54 33.50
CA SER A 100 16.09 -15.80 32.63
C SER A 100 17.30 -16.42 33.37
N LYS A 101 17.32 -16.45 34.71
CA LYS A 101 18.47 -16.96 35.52
C LYS A 101 18.12 -18.11 36.47
N LYS A 102 16.85 -18.47 36.65
CA LYS A 102 16.42 -19.45 37.68
C LYS A 102 15.65 -20.64 37.07
N ARG A 103 16.34 -21.51 36.34
CA ARG A 103 15.93 -22.91 36.15
C ARG A 103 17.16 -23.83 36.25
N ALA A 104 17.54 -24.11 37.49
CA ALA A 104 18.22 -25.34 37.87
C ALA A 104 17.36 -25.95 38.98
N ILE A 105 17.19 -27.27 38.94
CA ILE A 105 16.35 -28.16 39.77
C ILE A 105 14.95 -28.40 39.18
N PRO A 106 14.73 -29.55 38.50
CA PRO A 106 13.41 -30.09 38.25
C PRO A 106 12.98 -30.93 39.45
N ASN A 107 11.81 -30.63 40.00
CA ASN A 107 10.98 -31.65 40.63
C ASN A 107 9.54 -31.17 40.53
N GLN A 108 8.81 -31.66 39.53
CA GLN A 108 7.39 -31.97 39.69
C GLN A 108 6.83 -32.75 38.51
N LEU A 109 6.16 -33.83 38.89
CA LEU A 109 5.12 -34.52 38.16
C LEU A 109 4.00 -33.54 37.78
N GLY A 110 3.67 -33.49 36.49
CA GLY A 110 2.32 -33.28 35.98
C GLY A 110 1.73 -31.86 35.98
N GLY A 111 1.39 -31.35 34.79
CA GLY A 111 0.36 -30.32 34.66
C GLY A 111 0.54 -29.33 33.52
N LEU A 112 0.15 -29.75 32.31
CA LEU A 112 -0.32 -28.97 31.16
C LEU A 112 -0.25 -27.43 31.25
N ARG A 113 0.55 -26.82 30.37
CA ARG A 113 0.14 -25.65 29.56
C ARG A 113 1.10 -25.44 28.38
N GLU A 114 0.56 -25.72 27.21
CA GLU A 114 1.07 -25.34 25.89
C GLU A 114 1.08 -23.80 25.77
N GLY A 115 2.20 -23.23 25.29
CA GLY A 115 2.23 -21.83 24.82
C GLY A 115 3.26 -20.88 25.45
N GLU A 116 4.27 -21.34 26.18
CA GLU A 116 5.48 -20.52 26.38
C GLU A 116 6.34 -20.64 25.12
N ALA A 117 6.46 -19.54 24.36
CA ALA A 117 7.39 -19.45 23.25
C ALA A 117 8.80 -19.74 23.78
N GLU A 118 9.29 -20.95 23.51
CA GLU A 118 10.64 -21.39 23.79
C GLU A 118 11.60 -20.34 23.20
N LYS A 119 12.26 -19.55 24.05
CA LYS A 119 13.09 -18.44 23.59
C LYS A 119 14.25 -19.00 22.77
N VAL A 120 14.15 -18.88 21.46
CA VAL A 120 15.18 -19.31 20.51
C VAL A 120 16.41 -18.42 20.65
N ILE A 121 17.57 -19.05 20.87
CA ILE A 121 18.88 -18.39 20.98
C ILE A 121 19.44 -18.12 19.58
N ARG A 122 19.33 -19.09 18.66
CA ARG A 122 19.80 -18.97 17.27
C ARG A 122 19.09 -19.95 16.35
N LYS A 123 18.94 -19.57 15.08
CA LYS A 123 18.56 -20.46 13.97
C LYS A 123 19.58 -20.36 12.84
N GLY A 124 19.73 -21.42 12.05
CA GLY A 124 20.56 -21.38 10.86
C GLY A 124 20.87 -22.76 10.29
N TRP A 125 21.41 -22.77 9.08
CA TRP A 125 21.87 -23.99 8.42
C TRP A 125 23.17 -24.49 9.04
N LEU A 126 23.22 -25.79 9.34
CA LEU A 126 24.45 -26.51 9.68
C LEU A 126 24.47 -27.84 8.96
N THR A 127 25.66 -28.29 8.59
CA THR A 127 25.85 -29.62 8.02
C THR A 127 26.11 -30.63 9.13
N LEU A 128 25.21 -31.59 9.32
CA LEU A 128 25.39 -32.71 10.23
C LEU A 128 26.22 -33.80 9.54
N ASN A 129 27.44 -34.04 10.03
CA ASN A 129 28.32 -35.07 9.48
C ASN A 129 28.07 -36.40 10.19
N ILE A 130 27.54 -37.38 9.46
CA ILE A 130 27.34 -38.75 9.94
C ILE A 130 28.26 -39.64 9.11
N SER A 131 28.98 -40.57 9.76
CA SER A 131 29.91 -41.49 9.11
C SER A 131 29.37 -42.05 7.78
N ILE A 132 30.25 -42.16 6.78
CA ILE A 132 29.93 -42.56 5.40
C ILE A 132 29.13 -43.88 5.35
N MET A 133 29.35 -44.80 6.30
CA MET A 133 28.64 -46.08 6.39
C MET A 133 27.19 -45.97 6.89
N LYS A 134 26.76 -44.81 7.40
CA LYS A 134 25.47 -44.60 8.10
C LYS A 134 24.59 -43.48 7.52
N GLY A 135 24.98 -42.87 6.40
CA GLY A 135 24.12 -41.92 5.68
C GLY A 135 24.76 -40.62 5.18
N GLY A 136 26.07 -40.44 5.38
CA GLY A 136 26.82 -39.29 4.85
C GLY A 136 26.55 -37.95 5.57
N SER A 137 27.16 -36.87 5.07
CA SER A 137 26.94 -35.52 5.54
C SER A 137 25.68 -34.92 4.92
N LYS A 138 24.84 -34.28 5.75
CA LYS A 138 23.59 -33.68 5.27
C LYS A 138 23.31 -32.37 5.99
N GLU A 139 22.83 -31.40 5.23
CA GLU A 139 22.47 -30.09 5.73
C GLU A 139 21.05 -30.09 6.30
N TYR A 140 20.89 -29.44 7.46
CA TYR A 140 19.61 -29.28 8.14
C TYR A 140 19.49 -27.86 8.69
N TRP A 141 18.24 -27.44 8.90
CA TRP A 141 17.94 -26.18 9.57
C TRP A 141 17.93 -26.40 11.09
N PHE A 142 18.87 -25.81 11.80
CA PHE A 142 19.01 -25.95 13.25
C PHE A 142 18.35 -24.80 13.99
N VAL A 143 17.71 -25.12 15.11
CA VAL A 143 17.10 -24.20 16.06
C VAL A 143 17.66 -24.52 17.44
N LEU A 144 18.47 -23.60 17.97
CA LEU A 144 19.04 -23.68 19.31
C LEU A 144 18.19 -22.86 20.27
N THR A 145 17.71 -23.49 21.34
CA THR A 145 17.02 -22.85 22.47
C THR A 145 17.88 -22.94 23.72
N ALA A 146 17.40 -22.40 24.85
CA ALA A 146 18.09 -22.54 26.13
C ALA A 146 18.06 -23.97 26.69
N GLU A 147 17.18 -24.84 26.17
CA GLU A 147 16.94 -26.18 26.71
C GLU A 147 17.26 -27.30 25.69
N SER A 148 17.15 -27.03 24.39
CA SER A 148 17.37 -28.03 23.35
C SER A 148 18.03 -27.49 22.08
N LEU A 149 18.70 -28.39 21.35
CA LEU A 149 19.10 -28.22 19.95
C LEU A 149 18.20 -29.08 19.08
N SER A 150 17.31 -28.46 18.31
CA SER A 150 16.45 -29.15 17.36
C SER A 150 16.92 -28.93 15.93
N TRP A 151 16.70 -29.91 15.04
CA TRP A 151 16.92 -29.70 13.61
C TRP A 151 15.79 -30.23 12.74
N TYR A 152 15.60 -29.54 11.62
CA TYR A 152 14.48 -29.69 10.71
C TYR A 152 14.99 -29.94 9.30
N LYS A 153 14.12 -30.50 8.46
CA LYS A 153 14.43 -30.70 7.03
C LYS A 153 14.74 -29.38 6.32
N ASP A 154 14.03 -28.32 6.67
CA ASP A 154 14.07 -27.00 6.03
C ASP A 154 13.68 -25.88 7.00
N GLU A 155 13.78 -24.62 6.54
CA GLU A 155 13.45 -23.41 7.30
C GLU A 155 11.96 -23.26 7.64
N GLU A 156 11.07 -24.02 6.99
CA GLU A 156 9.64 -24.00 7.28
C GLU A 156 9.32 -24.63 8.64
N GLU A 157 10.28 -25.35 9.23
CA GLU A 157 10.19 -25.96 10.57
C GLU A 157 9.01 -26.92 10.74
N LYS A 158 8.47 -27.45 9.63
CA LYS A 158 7.32 -28.38 9.61
C LYS A 158 7.71 -29.81 9.97
N GLU A 159 8.89 -30.26 9.54
CA GLU A 159 9.37 -31.62 9.75
C GLU A 159 10.58 -31.64 10.70
N LYS A 160 10.31 -31.72 12.01
CA LYS A 160 11.35 -31.86 13.04
C LYS A 160 11.98 -33.26 12.95
N LYS A 161 13.28 -33.31 12.64
CA LYS A 161 14.03 -34.57 12.51
C LYS A 161 14.46 -35.11 13.86
N TYR A 162 14.90 -34.23 14.75
CA TYR A 162 15.33 -34.60 16.09
C TYR A 162 15.31 -33.39 17.02
N MET A 163 15.26 -33.67 18.33
CA MET A 163 15.43 -32.71 19.40
C MET A 163 16.44 -33.29 20.39
N LEU A 164 17.56 -32.61 20.55
CA LEU A 164 18.63 -32.98 21.47
C LEU A 164 18.59 -32.08 22.71
N PRO A 165 18.26 -32.61 23.90
CA PRO A 165 18.37 -31.86 25.15
C PRO A 165 19.82 -31.43 25.40
N LEU A 166 20.04 -30.21 25.90
CA LEU A 166 21.39 -29.68 26.14
C LEU A 166 22.06 -30.20 27.42
N ASP A 167 21.36 -31.01 28.22
CA ASP A 167 21.85 -31.55 29.47
C ASP A 167 23.10 -32.42 29.28
N ASN A 168 24.13 -32.14 30.09
CA ASN A 168 25.39 -32.88 30.11
C ASN A 168 26.12 -32.90 28.75
N LEU A 169 25.90 -31.90 27.89
CA LEU A 169 26.64 -31.75 26.65
C LEU A 169 27.87 -30.86 26.81
N LYS A 170 28.92 -31.17 26.06
CA LYS A 170 30.11 -30.33 25.89
C LYS A 170 30.48 -30.20 24.42
N LEU A 171 31.17 -29.10 24.11
CA LEU A 171 31.76 -28.86 22.79
C LEU A 171 33.20 -29.35 22.76
N ARG A 172 33.62 -29.92 21.64
CA ARG A 172 35.02 -30.26 21.34
C ARG A 172 35.35 -29.83 19.93
N ASP A 173 36.56 -29.35 19.72
CA ASP A 173 37.03 -29.04 18.38
C ASP A 173 37.49 -30.31 17.67
N VAL A 174 37.05 -30.47 16.43
CA VAL A 174 37.42 -31.62 15.60
C VAL A 174 38.49 -31.18 14.64
N GLU A 175 39.63 -31.87 14.66
CA GLU A 175 40.74 -31.58 13.76
C GLU A 175 40.30 -31.65 12.30
N LYS A 176 40.75 -30.68 11.51
CA LYS A 176 40.43 -30.59 10.08
C LYS A 176 41.06 -31.77 9.35
N GLY A 177 40.25 -32.75 8.95
CA GLY A 177 40.71 -33.87 8.13
C GLY A 177 41.34 -33.38 6.82
N PHE A 178 42.37 -34.07 6.33
CA PHE A 178 43.25 -33.69 5.21
C PHE A 178 42.53 -33.33 3.88
N MET A 179 41.24 -33.63 3.75
CA MET A 179 40.41 -33.33 2.57
C MET A 179 39.14 -32.51 2.86
N SER A 180 38.89 -32.09 4.11
CA SER A 180 37.70 -31.30 4.46
C SER A 180 37.99 -29.80 4.36
N THR A 181 37.19 -29.08 3.58
CA THR A 181 37.24 -27.61 3.51
C THR A 181 36.39 -26.93 4.60
N LYS A 182 35.48 -27.68 5.25
CA LYS A 182 34.55 -27.14 6.26
C LYS A 182 35.16 -27.06 7.65
N HIS A 183 34.65 -26.13 8.46
CA HIS A 183 35.01 -25.90 9.85
C HIS A 183 34.11 -26.75 10.76
N ILE A 184 34.66 -27.71 11.52
CA ILE A 184 33.88 -28.73 12.23
C ILE A 184 34.09 -28.65 13.75
N PHE A 185 33.01 -28.68 14.50
CA PHE A 185 33.03 -28.91 15.95
C PHE A 185 32.09 -30.06 16.32
N ALA A 186 32.39 -30.76 17.41
CA ALA A 186 31.61 -31.88 17.90
C ALA A 186 30.84 -31.50 19.18
N ILE A 187 29.65 -32.07 19.31
CA ILE A 187 28.87 -32.06 20.55
C ILE A 187 28.81 -33.49 21.07
N PHE A 188 29.24 -33.69 22.31
CA PHE A 188 29.27 -35.00 22.95
C PHE A 188 28.66 -34.94 24.35
N ASN A 189 28.20 -36.08 24.86
CA ASN A 189 27.66 -36.17 26.22
C ASN A 189 28.77 -36.55 27.22
N THR A 190 28.88 -35.84 28.33
CA THR A 190 29.91 -36.08 29.37
C THR A 190 29.72 -37.39 30.12
N GLU A 191 28.50 -37.92 30.15
CA GLU A 191 28.17 -39.21 30.79
C GLU A 191 28.29 -40.39 29.81
N GLN A 192 28.94 -40.18 28.66
CA GLN A 192 29.16 -41.18 27.60
C GLN A 192 27.87 -41.79 27.02
N ARG A 193 26.73 -41.11 27.18
CA ARG A 193 25.47 -41.49 26.52
C ARG A 193 25.52 -41.17 25.02
N ASN A 194 24.75 -41.93 24.25
CA ASN A 194 24.55 -41.61 22.84
C ASN A 194 23.80 -40.29 22.71
N VAL A 195 24.34 -39.37 21.92
CA VAL A 195 23.78 -38.04 21.64
C VAL A 195 22.73 -38.12 20.55
N TYR A 196 23.00 -38.92 19.50
CA TYR A 196 22.07 -39.10 18.39
C TYR A 196 22.17 -40.52 17.85
N LYS A 197 21.05 -41.25 17.84
CA LYS A 197 21.00 -42.68 17.48
C LYS A 197 22.02 -43.49 18.29
N ASP A 198 22.98 -44.11 17.63
CA ASP A 198 24.07 -44.88 18.23
C ASP A 198 25.40 -44.12 18.23
N LEU A 199 25.37 -42.81 17.95
CA LEU A 199 26.54 -41.93 17.96
C LEU A 199 26.71 -41.28 19.34
N ARG A 200 27.92 -41.40 19.90
CA ARG A 200 28.32 -40.77 21.16
C ARG A 200 28.61 -39.28 21.04
N GLN A 201 28.80 -38.80 19.81
CA GLN A 201 28.96 -37.39 19.47
C GLN A 201 28.34 -37.10 18.12
N ILE A 202 27.94 -35.86 17.89
CA ILE A 202 27.55 -35.36 16.57
C ILE A 202 28.54 -34.30 16.12
N GLU A 203 28.88 -34.31 14.83
CA GLU A 203 29.79 -33.34 14.22
C GLU A 203 28.99 -32.36 13.38
N LEU A 204 29.16 -31.07 13.67
CA LEU A 204 28.50 -29.97 12.98
C LEU A 204 29.53 -29.19 12.20
N ALA A 205 29.33 -29.11 10.89
CA ALA A 205 30.22 -28.43 9.97
C ALA A 205 29.61 -27.09 9.51
N CYS A 206 30.45 -26.05 9.55
CA CYS A 206 30.17 -24.68 9.14
C CYS A 206 31.02 -24.33 7.92
N ASP A 207 30.56 -23.36 7.14
CA ASP A 207 31.24 -22.95 5.90
C ASP A 207 32.40 -21.97 6.16
N SER A 208 32.39 -21.27 7.30
CA SER A 208 33.46 -20.36 7.72
C SER A 208 33.85 -20.53 9.19
N GLN A 209 35.04 -20.04 9.56
CA GLN A 209 35.51 -19.98 10.95
C GLN A 209 34.63 -19.03 11.80
N GLU A 210 34.23 -17.90 11.23
CA GLU A 210 33.34 -16.92 11.90
C GLU A 210 31.96 -17.53 12.21
N ASP A 211 31.42 -18.34 11.28
CA ASP A 211 30.18 -19.07 11.52
C ASP A 211 30.33 -20.08 12.66
N MET A 212 31.44 -20.84 12.68
CA MET A 212 31.73 -21.77 13.78
C MET A 212 31.80 -21.04 15.13
N ASP A 213 32.58 -19.96 15.21
CA ASP A 213 32.80 -19.23 16.47
C ASP A 213 31.51 -18.58 16.96
N SER A 214 30.71 -18.03 16.06
CA SER A 214 29.40 -17.48 16.41
C SER A 214 28.42 -18.56 16.88
N TRP A 215 28.45 -19.77 16.30
CA TRP A 215 27.64 -20.90 16.78
C TRP A 215 28.12 -21.39 18.15
N LYS A 216 29.43 -21.54 18.36
CA LYS A 216 30.02 -21.86 19.68
C LYS A 216 29.63 -20.83 20.75
N ALA A 217 29.65 -19.54 20.43
CA ALA A 217 29.20 -18.48 21.34
C ALA A 217 27.69 -18.62 21.68
N SER A 218 26.88 -19.06 20.72
CA SER A 218 25.46 -19.32 20.93
C SER A 218 25.23 -20.53 21.86
N PHE A 219 26.01 -21.60 21.70
CA PHE A 219 26.01 -22.75 22.60
C PHE A 219 26.51 -22.39 24.01
N LEU A 220 27.54 -21.55 24.13
CA LEU A 220 28.02 -21.04 25.41
C LEU A 220 26.91 -20.27 26.14
N ARG A 221 26.15 -19.45 25.41
CA ARG A 221 24.98 -18.74 25.95
C ARG A 221 23.85 -19.70 26.36
N ALA A 222 23.76 -20.86 25.72
CA ALA A 222 22.84 -21.93 26.08
C ALA A 222 23.35 -22.85 27.22
N GLY A 223 24.53 -22.57 27.78
CA GLY A 223 25.10 -23.33 28.89
C GLY A 223 25.93 -24.56 28.48
N VAL A 224 26.22 -24.74 27.19
CA VAL A 224 27.09 -25.81 26.67
C VAL A 224 28.51 -25.26 26.53
N TYR A 225 29.42 -25.72 27.39
CA TYR A 225 30.78 -25.22 27.47
C TYR A 225 31.75 -26.07 26.63
N PRO A 226 32.83 -25.47 26.07
CA PRO A 226 33.93 -26.23 25.51
C PRO A 226 34.59 -27.11 26.58
N GLU A 227 35.06 -28.28 26.15
CA GLU A 227 35.93 -29.11 26.97
C GLU A 227 37.20 -28.32 27.28
N LYS A 228 37.54 -28.22 28.57
CA LYS A 228 38.81 -27.62 28.98
C LYS A 228 39.90 -28.62 28.61
N ASP A 229 40.81 -28.24 27.74
CA ASP A 229 42.03 -29.00 27.53
C ASP A 229 42.76 -29.06 28.87
N GLN A 230 42.84 -30.25 29.45
CA GLN A 230 43.82 -30.53 30.50
C GLN A 230 45.18 -30.58 29.83
N VAL A 231 45.77 -29.41 29.62
CA VAL A 231 47.21 -29.27 29.44
C VAL A 231 47.68 -28.32 30.52
N GLU A 232 48.46 -28.85 31.46
CA GLU A 232 49.26 -28.09 32.40
C GLU A 232 50.11 -27.09 31.61
N SER A 233 49.76 -25.82 31.66
CA SER A 233 50.63 -24.73 31.23
C SER A 233 50.26 -23.50 32.03
N GLU A 234 51.05 -23.28 33.07
CA GLU A 234 51.16 -22.01 33.77
C GLU A 234 51.58 -20.93 32.76
N ASP A 235 50.65 -20.07 32.35
CA ASP A 235 51.00 -18.68 32.12
C ASP A 235 49.75 -17.80 32.26
N ALA A 236 49.72 -17.06 33.37
CA ALA A 236 48.68 -16.12 33.70
C ALA A 236 48.90 -14.82 32.90
N ALA A 237 48.29 -14.72 31.73
CA ALA A 237 48.00 -13.42 31.15
C ALA A 237 46.83 -12.80 31.92
N PRO A 238 46.91 -11.53 32.38
CA PRO A 238 45.78 -10.89 33.02
C PRO A 238 44.73 -10.67 31.94
N ALA A 239 43.67 -11.47 31.97
CA ALA A 239 42.43 -11.07 31.36
C ALA A 239 42.04 -9.75 32.04
N ASP A 240 42.16 -8.63 31.33
CA ASP A 240 41.45 -7.38 31.61
C ASP A 240 39.95 -7.71 31.56
N THR A 241 39.51 -8.34 32.63
CA THR A 241 38.14 -8.66 32.89
C THR A 241 37.56 -7.34 33.32
N PHE A 242 36.93 -6.66 32.37
CA PHE A 242 35.88 -5.69 32.68
C PHE A 242 34.90 -6.40 33.62
N SER A 243 35.12 -6.26 34.93
CA SER A 243 34.19 -6.65 35.96
C SER A 243 33.00 -5.70 35.84
N MET A 244 32.07 -6.03 34.95
CA MET A 244 30.76 -5.42 34.97
C MET A 244 30.06 -5.92 36.22
N ASP A 245 29.74 -4.99 37.13
CA ASP A 245 28.98 -5.29 38.34
C ASP A 245 27.67 -5.99 37.94
N PRO A 246 27.44 -7.25 38.35
CA PRO A 246 26.23 -8.01 38.02
C PRO A 246 24.93 -7.31 38.44
N GLN A 247 25.00 -6.40 39.43
CA GLN A 247 23.86 -5.57 39.83
C GLN A 247 23.57 -4.47 38.80
N LEU A 248 24.61 -3.84 38.26
CA LEU A 248 24.48 -2.83 37.21
C LEU A 248 23.89 -3.44 35.94
N GLU A 249 24.34 -4.62 35.52
CA GLU A 249 23.78 -5.33 34.36
C GLU A 249 22.27 -5.56 34.52
N ARG A 250 21.84 -6.02 35.71
CA ARG A 250 20.43 -6.27 35.99
C ARG A 250 19.60 -4.98 36.01
N GLN A 251 20.16 -3.89 36.55
CA GLN A 251 19.49 -2.59 36.55
C GLN A 251 19.36 -2.02 35.14
N VAL A 252 20.41 -2.13 34.32
CA VAL A 252 20.40 -1.71 32.91
C VAL A 252 19.35 -2.49 32.12
N GLU A 253 19.29 -3.81 32.29
CA GLU A 253 18.30 -4.64 31.60
C GLU A 253 16.87 -4.34 32.06
N THR A 254 16.67 -4.08 33.37
CA THR A 254 15.37 -3.63 33.89
C THR A 254 14.95 -2.31 33.24
N ILE A 255 15.86 -1.33 33.18
CA ILE A 255 15.60 -0.04 32.53
C ILE A 255 15.29 -0.23 31.05
N ARG A 256 16.04 -1.07 30.34
CA ARG A 256 15.80 -1.39 28.93
C ARG A 256 14.39 -1.91 28.71
N ASN A 257 13.95 -2.90 29.48
CA ASN A 257 12.61 -3.47 29.38
C ASN A 257 11.50 -2.43 29.63
N LEU A 258 11.72 -1.51 30.57
CA LEU A 258 10.77 -0.41 30.82
C LEU A 258 10.74 0.58 29.65
N VAL A 259 11.91 0.97 29.14
CA VAL A 259 12.02 1.85 27.95
C VAL A 259 11.30 1.23 26.77
N ASP A 260 11.56 -0.04 26.47
CA ASP A 260 10.96 -0.74 25.32
C ASP A 260 9.43 -0.83 25.48
N SER A 261 8.94 -1.13 26.68
CA SER A 261 7.50 -1.13 26.97
C SER A 261 6.86 0.23 26.75
N TYR A 262 7.46 1.32 27.29
CA TYR A 262 6.89 2.66 27.17
C TYR A 262 6.97 3.19 25.73
N ILE A 263 8.10 3.00 25.05
CA ILE A 263 8.26 3.40 23.64
C ILE A 263 7.30 2.62 22.73
N GLY A 264 6.99 1.36 23.05
CA GLY A 264 5.96 0.59 22.37
C GLY A 264 4.58 1.28 22.41
N ILE A 265 4.20 1.82 23.57
CA ILE A 265 2.95 2.57 23.76
C ILE A 265 2.97 3.86 22.94
N VAL A 266 4.02 4.68 23.09
CA VAL A 266 4.14 5.95 22.34
C VAL A 266 4.10 5.72 20.83
N ASN A 267 4.78 4.69 20.32
CA ASN A 267 4.74 4.34 18.91
C ASN A 267 3.32 3.96 18.45
N LYS A 268 2.55 3.23 19.27
CA LYS A 268 1.14 2.92 18.98
C LYS A 268 0.31 4.19 18.89
N THR A 269 0.47 5.12 19.84
CA THR A 269 -0.23 6.41 19.86
C THR A 269 0.11 7.28 18.64
N ILE A 270 1.41 7.48 18.36
CA ILE A 270 1.86 8.33 17.24
C ILE A 270 1.40 7.74 15.89
N ARG A 271 1.48 6.41 15.71
CA ARG A 271 1.01 5.77 14.47
C ARG A 271 -0.50 5.90 14.25
N ASP A 272 -1.29 6.04 15.31
CA ASP A 272 -2.74 6.26 15.23
C ASP A 272 -3.09 7.75 15.02
N LEU A 273 -2.45 8.64 15.77
CA LEU A 273 -2.77 10.07 15.74
C LEU A 273 -2.21 10.81 14.51
N MET A 274 -1.08 10.37 13.95
CA MET A 274 -0.49 11.04 12.78
C MET A 274 -1.40 11.05 11.56
N PRO A 275 -1.91 9.89 11.07
CA PRO A 275 -2.82 9.87 9.94
C PRO A 275 -4.08 10.71 10.19
N LYS A 276 -4.64 10.65 11.41
CA LYS A 276 -5.85 11.41 11.78
C LYS A 276 -5.61 12.92 11.74
N THR A 277 -4.46 13.37 12.24
CA THR A 277 -4.07 14.78 12.25
C THR A 277 -3.91 15.31 10.82
N ILE A 278 -3.19 14.58 9.98
CA ILE A 278 -2.99 14.93 8.56
C ILE A 278 -4.33 14.93 7.82
N MET A 279 -5.16 13.91 8.03
CA MET A 279 -6.48 13.81 7.40
C MET A 279 -7.36 15.00 7.75
N HIS A 280 -7.46 15.34 9.02
CA HIS A 280 -8.33 16.41 9.48
C HIS A 280 -7.81 17.79 9.06
N LEU A 281 -6.54 18.09 9.37
CA LEU A 281 -5.99 19.42 9.17
C LEU A 281 -5.56 19.69 7.74
N MET A 282 -5.25 18.68 6.93
CA MET A 282 -4.77 18.91 5.57
C MET A 282 -5.76 18.45 4.52
N ILE A 283 -6.13 17.17 4.53
CA ILE A 283 -6.93 16.57 3.45
C ILE A 283 -8.37 17.07 3.45
N ASN A 284 -9.06 16.95 4.60
CA ASN A 284 -10.44 17.42 4.73
C ASN A 284 -10.52 18.94 4.58
N SER A 285 -9.60 19.67 5.20
CA SER A 285 -9.49 21.13 5.06
C SER A 285 -9.31 21.57 3.60
N ALA A 286 -8.42 20.92 2.83
CA ALA A 286 -8.22 21.24 1.41
C ALA A 286 -9.44 20.88 0.57
N LYS A 287 -10.08 19.75 0.85
CA LYS A 287 -11.34 19.36 0.21
C LYS A 287 -12.43 20.40 0.44
N ASP A 288 -12.64 20.83 1.69
CA ASP A 288 -13.69 21.78 2.04
C ASP A 288 -13.43 23.15 1.41
N PHE A 289 -12.17 23.59 1.37
CA PHE A 289 -11.73 24.79 0.66
C PHE A 289 -12.04 24.72 -0.85
N ILE A 290 -11.71 23.60 -1.50
CA ILE A 290 -11.99 23.40 -2.94
C ILE A 290 -13.50 23.47 -3.22
N HIS A 291 -14.33 22.92 -2.34
CA HIS A 291 -15.78 22.90 -2.54
C HIS A 291 -16.47 24.22 -2.20
N SER A 292 -15.99 24.95 -1.19
CA SER A 292 -16.74 26.05 -0.58
C SER A 292 -16.17 27.42 -0.90
N GLU A 293 -14.86 27.53 -1.10
CA GLU A 293 -14.16 28.82 -1.14
C GLU A 293 -13.43 29.08 -2.45
N LEU A 294 -12.87 28.05 -3.09
CA LEU A 294 -12.07 28.17 -4.32
C LEU A 294 -12.76 29.02 -5.39
N LEU A 295 -14.08 28.85 -5.56
CA LEU A 295 -14.84 29.62 -6.53
C LEU A 295 -14.83 31.12 -6.22
N ALA A 296 -15.01 31.49 -4.95
CA ALA A 296 -14.95 32.90 -4.53
C ALA A 296 -13.56 33.50 -4.78
N TYR A 297 -12.49 32.72 -4.53
CA TYR A 297 -11.12 33.13 -4.83
C TYR A 297 -10.92 33.37 -6.33
N LEU A 298 -11.38 32.47 -7.20
CA LEU A 298 -11.29 32.62 -8.65
C LEU A 298 -12.11 33.82 -9.17
N TYR A 299 -13.24 34.15 -8.54
CA TYR A 299 -13.99 35.36 -8.89
C TYR A 299 -13.31 36.65 -8.42
N SER A 300 -12.51 36.57 -7.35
CA SER A 300 -11.76 37.71 -6.82
C SER A 300 -10.39 37.93 -7.49
N SER A 301 -9.89 36.96 -8.27
CA SER A 301 -8.52 36.97 -8.80
C SER A 301 -8.29 37.91 -10.00
N GLY A 302 -9.27 38.71 -10.40
CA GLY A 302 -9.13 39.77 -11.39
C GLY A 302 -10.13 39.70 -12.53
N ASP A 303 -9.67 39.96 -13.77
CA ASP A 303 -10.51 39.97 -14.95
C ASP A 303 -10.95 38.55 -15.35
N GLN A 304 -12.25 38.29 -15.16
CA GLN A 304 -12.89 37.01 -15.46
C GLN A 304 -12.81 36.67 -16.96
N ASN A 305 -12.82 37.67 -17.84
CA ASN A 305 -12.74 37.45 -19.28
C ASN A 305 -11.37 36.91 -19.66
N SER A 306 -10.33 37.49 -19.09
CA SER A 306 -8.96 37.00 -19.26
C SER A 306 -8.83 35.58 -18.68
N LEU A 307 -9.35 35.33 -17.48
CA LEU A 307 -9.25 34.00 -16.85
C LEU A 307 -9.87 32.88 -17.71
N MET A 308 -10.96 33.21 -18.40
CA MET A 308 -11.73 32.31 -19.27
C MET A 308 -11.27 32.32 -20.74
N GLU A 309 -10.09 32.87 -21.03
CA GLU A 309 -9.50 32.82 -22.37
C GLU A 309 -9.26 31.36 -22.80
N GLU A 310 -9.78 31.00 -23.98
CA GLU A 310 -9.62 29.66 -24.54
C GLU A 310 -8.19 29.42 -25.07
N SER A 311 -7.73 28.18 -25.03
CA SER A 311 -6.45 27.84 -25.67
C SER A 311 -6.52 27.95 -27.19
N ALA A 312 -5.40 28.27 -27.84
CA ALA A 312 -5.31 28.39 -29.29
C ALA A 312 -5.81 27.11 -30.01
N ASP A 313 -5.44 25.94 -29.50
CA ASP A 313 -5.89 24.64 -30.04
C ASP A 313 -7.41 24.46 -29.89
N GLN A 314 -8.00 24.96 -28.80
CA GLN A 314 -9.45 24.90 -28.58
C GLN A 314 -10.18 25.88 -29.49
N ALA A 315 -9.65 27.09 -29.65
CA ALA A 315 -10.15 28.11 -30.57
C ALA A 315 -10.13 27.60 -32.01
N GLN A 316 -9.01 27.02 -32.45
CA GLN A 316 -8.87 26.45 -33.79
C GLN A 316 -9.86 25.31 -34.02
N ARG A 317 -9.98 24.35 -33.07
CA ARG A 317 -10.98 23.26 -33.19
C ARG A 317 -12.41 23.79 -33.27
N ARG A 318 -12.73 24.84 -32.52
CA ARG A 318 -14.03 25.52 -32.57
C ARG A 318 -14.25 26.14 -33.95
N ASP A 319 -13.26 26.83 -34.49
CA ASP A 319 -13.34 27.47 -35.82
C ASP A 319 -13.46 26.44 -36.96
N GLU A 320 -12.72 25.33 -36.89
CA GLU A 320 -12.84 24.21 -37.84
C GLU A 320 -14.23 23.57 -37.79
N MET A 321 -14.75 23.34 -36.58
CA MET A 321 -16.12 22.82 -36.39
C MET A 321 -17.17 23.77 -36.95
N LEU A 322 -16.99 25.09 -36.77
CA LEU A 322 -17.89 26.09 -37.34
C LEU A 322 -17.82 26.12 -38.86
N ARG A 323 -16.63 26.01 -39.47
CA ARG A 323 -16.50 25.92 -40.94
C ARG A 323 -17.20 24.67 -41.47
N MET A 324 -16.97 23.52 -40.84
CA MET A 324 -17.61 22.26 -41.20
C MET A 324 -19.15 22.35 -41.08
N TYR A 325 -19.64 22.95 -40.01
CA TYR A 325 -21.08 23.15 -39.80
C TYR A 325 -21.72 24.00 -40.91
N HIS A 326 -21.09 25.11 -41.29
CA HIS A 326 -21.59 25.95 -42.38
C HIS A 326 -21.56 25.21 -43.74
N ALA A 327 -20.47 24.51 -44.04
CA ALA A 327 -20.36 23.72 -45.27
C ALA A 327 -21.42 22.62 -45.36
N ILE A 328 -21.71 21.92 -44.26
CA ILE A 328 -22.77 20.90 -44.22
C ILE A 328 -24.15 21.54 -44.40
N LYS A 329 -24.40 22.70 -43.78
CA LYS A 329 -25.66 23.43 -43.97
C LYS A 329 -25.86 23.86 -45.42
N GLU A 330 -24.81 24.36 -46.06
CA GLU A 330 -24.85 24.77 -47.46
C GLU A 330 -25.09 23.56 -48.38
N ALA A 331 -24.39 22.44 -48.14
CA ALA A 331 -24.61 21.20 -48.88
C ALA A 331 -26.07 20.68 -48.74
N LEU A 332 -26.65 20.77 -47.54
CA LEU A 332 -28.05 20.41 -47.32
C LEU A 332 -29.01 21.34 -48.07
N SER A 333 -28.72 22.65 -48.13
CA SER A 333 -29.50 23.60 -48.93
C SER A 333 -29.46 23.23 -50.40
N ILE A 334 -28.28 22.96 -50.95
CA ILE A 334 -28.09 22.57 -52.36
C ILE A 334 -28.86 21.28 -52.67
N ILE A 335 -28.84 20.28 -51.79
CA ILE A 335 -29.61 19.04 -51.98
C ILE A 335 -31.12 19.34 -51.99
N GLY A 336 -31.58 20.21 -51.07
CA GLY A 336 -32.96 20.68 -51.05
C GLY A 336 -33.37 21.33 -52.36
N ASP A 337 -32.54 22.25 -52.86
CA ASP A 337 -32.77 22.98 -54.11
C ASP A 337 -32.81 22.06 -55.32
N ILE A 338 -31.91 21.07 -55.41
CA ILE A 338 -31.91 20.05 -56.47
C ILE A 338 -33.20 19.22 -56.41
N SER A 339 -33.61 18.80 -55.21
CA SER A 339 -34.81 17.99 -55.01
C SER A 339 -36.09 18.72 -55.43
N THR A 340 -36.14 20.05 -55.31
CA THR A 340 -37.31 20.85 -55.71
C THR A 340 -37.24 21.35 -57.15
N SER A 341 -36.04 21.46 -57.73
CA SER A 341 -35.83 22.11 -59.05
C SER A 341 -35.65 21.14 -60.21
N THR A 342 -35.46 19.83 -59.95
CA THR A 342 -35.30 18.84 -61.02
C THR A 342 -36.64 18.18 -61.39
N VAL A 343 -37.02 18.26 -62.66
CA VAL A 343 -38.19 17.58 -63.22
C VAL A 343 -37.75 16.27 -63.86
N SER A 344 -38.29 15.15 -63.38
CA SER A 344 -38.07 13.83 -63.99
C SER A 344 -38.78 13.77 -65.34
N THR A 345 -38.03 13.70 -66.43
CA THR A 345 -38.58 13.41 -67.76
C THR A 345 -39.02 11.94 -67.82
N PRO A 346 -40.28 11.63 -68.17
CA PRO A 346 -40.71 10.25 -68.36
C PRO A 346 -39.87 9.58 -69.46
N VAL A 347 -39.56 8.30 -69.29
CA VAL A 347 -38.80 7.52 -70.28
C VAL A 347 -39.57 7.53 -71.61
N PRO A 348 -38.93 7.87 -72.75
CA PRO A 348 -39.62 7.86 -74.04
C PRO A 348 -40.08 6.44 -74.39
N PRO A 349 -41.21 6.28 -75.11
CA PRO A 349 -41.72 4.97 -75.48
C PRO A 349 -40.69 4.20 -76.33
N PRO A 350 -40.63 2.85 -76.22
CA PRO A 350 -39.72 2.04 -77.03
C PRO A 350 -39.97 2.24 -78.53
N VAL A 351 -38.90 2.43 -79.30
CA VAL A 351 -38.96 2.54 -80.76
C VAL A 351 -38.98 1.14 -81.37
N ASN A 352 -39.92 0.86 -82.28
CA ASN A 352 -40.00 -0.42 -83.00
C ASN A 352 -39.10 -0.39 -84.24
N ASP A 353 -38.04 -1.22 -84.26
CA ASP A 353 -37.04 -1.31 -85.34
C ASP A 353 -37.46 -2.15 -86.57
N THR A 354 -38.77 -2.32 -86.80
CA THR A 354 -39.32 -3.17 -87.88
C THR A 354 -39.07 -2.68 -89.32
N TRP A 355 -38.28 -1.63 -89.53
CA TRP A 355 -38.09 -0.97 -90.83
C TRP A 355 -36.72 -1.20 -91.48
N ILE A 356 -35.83 -2.01 -90.89
CA ILE A 356 -34.49 -2.28 -91.45
C ILE A 356 -34.50 -3.63 -92.20
N PRO A 357 -34.37 -3.65 -93.54
CA PRO A 357 -34.24 -4.89 -94.31
C PRO A 357 -32.82 -5.45 -94.25
N GLU A 358 -32.66 -6.73 -93.88
CA GLU A 358 -31.40 -7.48 -93.92
C GLU A 358 -30.98 -7.77 -95.37
N ASN A 359 -29.86 -7.20 -95.83
CA ASN A 359 -29.16 -7.59 -97.06
C ASN A 359 -27.63 -7.63 -96.83
N SER A 360 -27.13 -8.79 -96.35
CA SER A 360 -25.88 -9.56 -96.64
C SER A 360 -24.55 -8.88 -97.10
N PRO A 361 -23.37 -9.56 -97.12
CA PRO A 361 -22.77 -10.60 -96.25
C PRO A 361 -21.24 -10.41 -95.97
N THR A 362 -20.70 -10.94 -94.87
CA THR A 362 -19.36 -11.64 -94.83
C THR A 362 -19.13 -12.26 -93.44
N PRO A 363 -18.72 -13.54 -93.37
CA PRO A 363 -18.42 -14.22 -92.11
C PRO A 363 -16.90 -14.36 -91.88
N GLN A 364 -16.39 -13.94 -90.72
CA GLN A 364 -15.16 -14.53 -90.19
C GLN A 364 -15.17 -14.59 -88.66
N ARG A 365 -15.08 -15.82 -88.16
CA ARG A 365 -15.14 -16.25 -86.76
C ARG A 365 -13.75 -16.12 -86.09
N ARG A 366 -13.69 -15.32 -85.02
CA ARG A 366 -13.11 -15.48 -83.65
C ARG A 366 -11.70 -16.11 -83.42
N PRO A 367 -11.00 -15.69 -82.34
CA PRO A 367 -10.98 -16.56 -81.15
C PRO A 367 -11.26 -15.84 -79.81
N PRO A 368 -11.65 -16.58 -78.74
CA PRO A 368 -12.07 -16.02 -77.45
C PRO A 368 -10.94 -16.04 -76.42
N THR A 369 -10.83 -15.00 -75.58
CA THR A 369 -10.24 -15.15 -74.25
C THR A 369 -10.79 -14.13 -73.27
N SER A 370 -10.97 -14.65 -72.06
CA SER A 370 -11.65 -14.15 -70.87
C SER A 370 -10.85 -13.10 -70.09
N ALA A 371 -11.50 -12.00 -69.72
CA ALA A 371 -11.23 -11.28 -68.47
C ALA A 371 -12.43 -10.38 -68.10
N PRO A 372 -13.03 -10.50 -66.91
CA PRO A 372 -14.08 -9.59 -66.43
C PRO A 372 -13.49 -8.25 -65.96
N PRO A 373 -14.19 -7.12 -66.15
CA PRO A 373 -13.79 -5.83 -65.58
C PRO A 373 -13.98 -5.83 -64.04
N PRO A 374 -13.14 -5.09 -63.29
CA PRO A 374 -13.15 -5.14 -61.83
C PRO A 374 -14.45 -4.57 -61.24
N SER A 375 -15.08 -5.42 -60.42
CA SER A 375 -16.30 -5.16 -59.66
C SER A 375 -16.12 -4.07 -58.61
N ARG A 376 -16.99 -3.06 -58.67
CA ARG A 376 -17.30 -2.11 -57.59
C ARG A 376 -17.93 -2.88 -56.41
N PRO A 377 -17.43 -2.78 -55.17
CA PRO A 377 -18.06 -3.44 -54.04
C PRO A 377 -19.44 -2.83 -53.73
N PRO A 378 -20.44 -3.66 -53.39
CA PRO A 378 -21.80 -3.22 -53.08
C PRO A 378 -21.88 -2.52 -51.73
N ALA A 379 -22.73 -1.50 -51.65
CA ALA A 379 -23.16 -0.90 -50.40
C ALA A 379 -23.86 -1.94 -49.52
N VAL A 380 -23.14 -2.43 -48.51
CA VAL A 380 -23.73 -3.22 -47.43
C VAL A 380 -24.46 -2.27 -46.51
N ARG A 381 -25.80 -2.24 -46.65
CA ARG A 381 -26.73 -1.78 -45.63
C ARG A 381 -26.46 -2.58 -44.34
N GLY A 382 -25.75 -1.96 -43.40
CA GLY A 382 -25.68 -2.42 -42.01
C GLY A 382 -26.89 -1.91 -41.21
N PRO A 383 -27.38 -2.66 -40.21
CA PRO A 383 -28.63 -2.34 -39.52
C PRO A 383 -28.48 -1.14 -38.59
N THR A 384 -29.44 -0.23 -38.64
CA THR A 384 -29.72 0.77 -37.62
C THR A 384 -29.96 0.10 -36.26
N PRO A 385 -29.36 0.57 -35.15
CA PRO A 385 -29.81 0.20 -33.81
C PRO A 385 -31.14 0.90 -33.55
N GLY A 386 -32.21 0.12 -33.50
CA GLY A 386 -33.52 0.59 -33.04
C GLY A 386 -33.52 0.91 -31.54
N PRO A 387 -34.51 1.70 -31.07
CA PRO A 387 -34.68 1.97 -29.64
C PRO A 387 -35.10 0.68 -28.91
N PRO A 388 -34.68 0.46 -27.65
CA PRO A 388 -34.97 -0.79 -26.99
C PRO A 388 -36.46 -0.93 -26.69
N THR A 389 -37.01 -2.08 -27.08
CA THR A 389 -38.36 -2.50 -26.73
C THR A 389 -38.40 -3.04 -25.30
N LEU A 390 -39.40 -2.59 -24.56
CA LEU A 390 -39.83 -3.09 -23.27
C LEU A 390 -40.31 -4.55 -23.42
N ASN A 391 -39.87 -5.45 -22.54
CA ASN A 391 -40.62 -6.66 -22.24
C ASN A 391 -40.76 -6.83 -20.72
N PRO A 392 -41.92 -7.33 -20.23
CA PRO A 392 -42.30 -7.29 -18.83
C PRO A 392 -41.93 -8.57 -18.09
N THR A 393 -41.71 -8.48 -16.77
CA THR A 393 -41.95 -9.48 -15.68
C THR A 393 -41.10 -9.13 -14.44
N PRO A 394 -41.43 -9.61 -13.23
CA PRO A 394 -42.63 -9.37 -12.46
C PRO A 394 -42.33 -8.59 -11.14
N SER A 395 -43.26 -7.73 -10.79
CA SER A 395 -43.72 -7.36 -9.43
C SER A 395 -42.83 -7.74 -8.23
N PHE A 396 -42.11 -6.75 -7.67
CA PHE A 396 -41.79 -6.71 -6.24
C PHE A 396 -42.38 -5.41 -5.68
N ALA A 397 -43.56 -5.52 -5.08
CA ALA A 397 -44.26 -4.41 -4.45
C ALA A 397 -43.65 -4.13 -3.07
N ALA A 398 -43.15 -2.91 -2.87
CA ALA A 398 -42.96 -2.33 -1.55
C ALA A 398 -44.16 -1.38 -1.26
N PRO A 399 -44.68 -1.34 -0.02
CA PRO A 399 -45.96 -0.71 0.29
C PRO A 399 -45.89 0.83 0.33
N PRO A 400 -47.02 1.55 0.15
CA PRO A 400 -47.03 3.01 0.15
C PRO A 400 -46.98 3.59 1.57
N ILE A 401 -46.24 4.68 1.72
CA ILE A 401 -46.23 5.55 2.92
C ILE A 401 -47.36 6.59 2.76
N PRO A 402 -48.26 6.78 3.74
CA PRO A 402 -49.38 7.72 3.64
C PRO A 402 -48.98 9.20 3.81
N SER A 403 -49.79 10.06 3.18
CA SER A 403 -49.72 11.51 3.24
C SER A 403 -50.06 12.11 4.61
N ARG A 404 -49.44 13.27 4.86
CA ARG A 404 -49.48 14.15 6.04
C ARG A 404 -50.85 14.79 6.32
N PRO A 405 -51.17 15.08 7.59
CA PRO A 405 -52.04 16.20 7.96
C PRO A 405 -51.32 17.27 8.81
N GLY A 406 -51.58 18.54 8.46
CA GLY A 406 -51.84 19.66 9.39
C GLY A 406 -50.72 20.23 10.27
N GLN A 407 -50.41 21.52 10.08
CA GLN A 407 -49.85 22.41 11.11
C GLN A 407 -50.94 22.87 12.10
N PRO A 408 -50.53 23.48 13.23
CA PRO A 408 -51.02 24.84 13.48
C PRO A 408 -49.90 25.84 13.87
N ILE A 409 -49.90 26.94 13.11
CA ILE A 409 -49.94 28.37 13.54
C ILE A 409 -49.22 28.74 14.84
N ASN A 410 -48.26 29.65 14.72
CA ASN A 410 -48.10 30.75 15.67
C ASN A 410 -47.90 32.08 14.93
N ALA A 411 -48.71 33.04 15.35
CA ALA A 411 -48.76 34.43 14.92
C ALA A 411 -47.56 35.22 15.44
N PHE A 412 -47.21 36.32 14.76
CA PHE A 412 -47.13 37.69 15.30
C PHE A 412 -46.43 38.63 14.30
N SER A 413 -47.13 39.72 13.94
CA SER A 413 -46.61 41.08 13.70
C SER A 413 -45.69 41.32 12.48
N ASN A 414 -45.75 42.41 11.71
CA ASN A 414 -46.65 43.55 11.56
C ASN A 414 -46.32 44.21 10.20
N SER A 415 -47.31 44.91 9.64
CA SER A 415 -47.33 45.82 8.49
C SER A 415 -46.06 46.62 8.10
N ASN A 416 -45.76 46.69 6.79
CA ASN A 416 -45.61 47.96 6.07
C ASN A 416 -45.71 47.79 4.53
N LEU A 417 -46.46 48.70 3.90
CA LEU A 417 -46.72 48.79 2.47
C LEU A 417 -45.54 49.39 1.70
N ASP A 418 -45.17 48.80 0.56
CA ASP A 418 -44.49 49.53 -0.53
C ASP A 418 -44.83 48.89 -1.89
N PRO A 419 -45.35 49.62 -2.89
CA PRO A 419 -45.96 49.02 -4.07
C PRO A 419 -45.14 49.22 -5.36
N PHE A 420 -43.82 49.00 -5.40
CA PHE A 420 -43.08 48.88 -6.68
C PHE A 420 -41.68 48.27 -6.46
N SER A 421 -41.53 46.95 -6.64
CA SER A 421 -40.26 46.29 -7.01
C SER A 421 -40.47 44.78 -7.13
N ALA A 422 -40.74 44.27 -8.33
CA ALA A 422 -40.65 42.85 -8.64
C ALA A 422 -39.32 42.61 -9.40
N PRO A 423 -38.44 41.70 -8.95
CA PRO A 423 -37.29 41.26 -9.73
C PRO A 423 -37.73 40.25 -10.82
N PRO A 424 -37.01 40.15 -11.96
CA PRO A 424 -37.44 39.34 -13.10
C PRO A 424 -37.34 37.83 -12.80
N GLN A 425 -38.34 37.09 -13.28
CA GLN A 425 -38.44 35.62 -13.17
C GLN A 425 -37.42 34.90 -14.05
N ILE A 426 -36.71 33.92 -13.46
CA ILE A 426 -35.76 33.02 -14.14
C ILE A 426 -36.55 31.83 -14.74
N PRO A 427 -36.32 31.42 -16.00
CA PRO A 427 -36.99 30.25 -16.57
C PRO A 427 -36.56 28.94 -15.88
N SER A 428 -37.52 28.07 -15.61
CA SER A 428 -37.35 26.78 -14.94
C SER A 428 -36.48 25.80 -15.75
N ARG A 429 -35.42 25.28 -15.12
CA ARG A 429 -34.54 24.23 -15.70
C ARG A 429 -35.04 22.83 -15.29
N PRO A 430 -35.04 21.82 -16.18
CA PRO A 430 -35.37 20.45 -15.80
C PRO A 430 -34.31 19.85 -14.87
N ALA A 431 -34.74 19.06 -13.87
CA ALA A 431 -33.88 18.35 -12.94
C ALA A 431 -33.01 17.31 -13.66
N ARG A 432 -31.68 17.49 -13.63
CA ARG A 432 -30.71 16.48 -14.06
C ARG A 432 -30.21 15.74 -12.82
N ILE A 433 -30.46 14.44 -12.75
CA ILE A 433 -29.87 13.53 -11.77
C ILE A 433 -28.35 13.46 -12.04
N PRO A 434 -27.47 13.63 -11.03
CA PRO A 434 -26.03 13.50 -11.21
C PRO A 434 -25.65 12.03 -11.46
N PRO A 435 -24.68 11.71 -12.34
CA PRO A 435 -24.14 10.36 -12.43
C PRO A 435 -23.37 10.00 -11.16
N GLY A 436 -23.55 8.76 -10.69
CA GLY A 436 -22.91 8.23 -9.49
C GLY A 436 -21.38 8.22 -9.58
N ILE A 437 -20.74 8.56 -8.46
CA ILE A 437 -19.28 8.62 -8.29
C ILE A 437 -18.73 7.19 -8.24
N PRO A 438 -17.73 6.80 -9.05
CA PRO A 438 -17.07 5.51 -8.89
C PRO A 438 -16.23 5.50 -7.60
N SER A 439 -16.44 4.46 -6.79
CA SER A 439 -15.80 4.17 -5.49
C SER A 439 -14.30 3.82 -5.57
N SER A 440 -13.63 4.09 -6.70
CA SER A 440 -12.24 3.69 -6.94
C SER A 440 -11.19 4.64 -6.36
N VAL A 441 -11.55 5.85 -5.93
CA VAL A 441 -10.58 6.82 -5.36
C VAL A 441 -10.17 6.50 -3.92
N PHE A 442 -11.04 5.82 -3.16
CA PHE A 442 -10.77 5.50 -1.75
C PHE A 442 -9.85 4.28 -1.54
N SER A 443 -9.76 3.40 -2.54
CA SER A 443 -8.86 2.23 -2.49
C SER A 443 -7.39 2.64 -2.59
N SER A 444 -7.09 3.68 -3.37
CA SER A 444 -5.73 4.18 -3.58
C SER A 444 -5.14 4.80 -2.31
N SER A 445 -5.94 5.50 -1.50
CA SER A 445 -5.47 6.05 -0.22
C SER A 445 -5.01 4.94 0.72
N LEU A 446 -5.82 3.89 0.95
CA LEU A 446 -5.43 2.77 1.84
C LEU A 446 -4.12 2.08 1.41
N HIS A 447 -3.91 1.94 0.10
CA HIS A 447 -2.70 1.33 -0.45
C HIS A 447 -1.45 2.20 -0.28
N ILE A 448 -1.60 3.52 -0.38
CA ILE A 448 -0.55 4.51 -0.10
C ILE A 448 -0.21 4.52 1.40
N TRP A 449 -1.22 4.42 2.28
CA TRP A 449 -1.00 4.36 3.73
C TRP A 449 -0.26 3.10 4.17
N SER A 450 -0.56 1.93 3.58
CA SER A 450 0.16 0.69 3.89
C SER A 450 1.64 0.74 3.43
N ARG A 451 1.93 1.36 2.28
CA ARG A 451 3.31 1.46 1.78
C ARG A 451 4.14 2.52 2.51
N LEU A 452 3.53 3.63 2.93
CA LEU A 452 4.23 4.68 3.66
C LEU A 452 4.53 4.27 5.12
N PHE A 453 3.59 3.59 5.80
CA PHE A 453 3.79 3.22 7.20
C PHE A 453 4.65 1.97 7.40
N CYS A 454 4.61 0.98 6.51
CA CYS A 454 5.47 -0.21 6.62
C CYS A 454 6.95 0.06 6.29
N GLY A 455 7.28 1.19 5.66
CA GLY A 455 8.66 1.54 5.27
C GLY A 455 9.35 2.57 6.17
N LEU A 456 8.65 3.14 7.15
CA LEU A 456 9.15 4.26 7.98
C LEU A 456 9.29 3.94 9.47
N PHE A 457 8.92 2.73 9.93
CA PHE A 457 9.03 2.30 11.32
C PHE A 457 9.66 0.92 11.48
#